data_AF-A0AA38J9B0-F1
#
_entry.id   AF-A0AA38J9B0-F1
#
_cell.length_a   1.000
_cell.length_b   1.000
_cell.length_c   1.000
_cell.angle_alpha   90.00
_cell.angle_beta   90.00
_cell.angle_gamma   90.00
#
_symmetry.space_group_name_H-M   'P 1'
#
loop_
_entity.id
_entity.type
_entity.pdbx_description
1 polymer ?
#
loop_
_entity_poly.entity_id
_entity_poly.type
_entity_poly.pdbx_seq_one_letter_code
_entity_poly.pdbx_strand_id
1 'polypeptide(L)' 'DWYNNEHVPLRMNHLQSFLAGARYFALDSQIPSWVALYDVDDTATFSHNSYVRLRANRSPREANLVKRLSILDRQT' A
#
# COMPACT_ATOMS: atom_id res chain seq x y z
N ASP A 1 3.35 -13.12 0.58
CA ASP A 1 2.65 -13.25 1.87
C ASP A 1 2.18 -11.91 2.42
N TRP A 2 3.03 -11.11 3.12
CA TRP A 2 2.66 -9.82 3.74
C TRP A 2 1.71 -8.94 2.90
N TYR A 3 2.01 -8.78 1.61
CA TYR A 3 1.21 -7.93 0.73
C TYR A 3 -0.27 -8.39 0.67
N ASN A 4 -0.49 -9.70 0.52
CA ASN A 4 -1.81 -10.28 0.32
C ASN A 4 -2.57 -10.48 1.64
N ASN A 5 -1.85 -10.74 2.74
CA ASN A 5 -2.46 -11.17 4.00
C ASN A 5 -2.46 -10.08 5.09
N GLU A 6 -1.78 -8.95 4.86
CA GLU A 6 -1.71 -7.85 5.81
C GLU A 6 -1.90 -6.49 5.10
N HIS A 7 -1.06 -6.18 4.12
CA HIS A 7 -1.03 -4.83 3.52
C HIS A 7 -2.32 -4.46 2.76
N VAL A 8 -2.77 -5.33 1.84
CA VAL A 8 -3.97 -5.11 1.03
C VAL A 8 -5.24 -5.21 1.86
N PRO A 9 -5.46 -6.27 2.68
CA PRO A 9 -6.69 -6.38 3.48
C PRO A 9 -6.89 -5.19 4.42
N LEU A 10 -5.82 -4.68 5.04
CA LEU A 10 -5.91 -3.51 5.93
C LEU A 10 -6.41 -2.23 5.22
N ARG A 11 -6.22 -2.13 3.91
CA ARG A 11 -6.70 -1.01 3.09
C ARG A 11 -8.08 -1.32 2.52
N MET A 12 -8.17 -2.36 1.71
CA MET A 12 -9.38 -2.70 0.94
C MET A 12 -10.58 -3.08 1.82
N ASN A 13 -10.36 -3.68 3.00
CA ASN A 13 -11.46 -4.14 3.85
C ASN A 13 -11.87 -3.12 4.92
N HIS A 14 -11.05 -2.09 5.17
CA HIS A 14 -11.24 -1.19 6.32
C HIS A 14 -11.28 0.29 5.95
N LEU A 15 -10.91 0.65 4.71
CA LEU A 15 -10.97 2.03 4.22
C LEU A 15 -11.94 2.09 3.05
N GLN A 16 -13.08 2.76 3.26
CA GLN A 16 -14.11 2.91 2.22
C GLN A 16 -13.61 3.69 0.99
N SER A 17 -12.58 4.51 1.16
CA SER A 17 -11.97 5.27 0.08
C SER A 17 -11.19 4.42 -0.92
N PHE A 18 -10.79 3.19 -0.55
CA PHE A 18 -10.15 2.26 -1.46
C PHE A 18 -11.22 1.46 -2.20
N LEU A 19 -11.48 1.83 -3.45
CA LEU A 19 -12.59 1.32 -4.26
C LEU A 19 -12.23 0.01 -4.95
N ALA A 20 -11.03 -0.06 -5.52
CA ALA A 20 -10.52 -1.23 -6.21
C ALA A 20 -8.99 -1.31 -6.08
N GLY A 21 -8.44 -2.51 -6.30
CA GLY A 21 -7.01 -2.74 -6.29
C GLY A 21 -6.65 -3.81 -7.31
N ALA A 22 -5.59 -3.55 -8.07
CA ALA A 22 -5.03 -4.49 -9.02
C ALA A 22 -3.52 -4.58 -8.84
N ARG A 23 -2.98 -5.78 -9.08
CA ARG A 23 -1.55 -6.03 -9.01
C ARG A 23 -1.09 -6.71 -10.28
N TYR A 24 -0.08 -6.13 -10.90
CA TYR A 24 0.47 -6.60 -12.16
C TYR A 24 1.92 -7.04 -11.95
N PHE A 25 2.30 -8.08 -12.71
CA PHE A 25 3.67 -8.55 -12.82
C PHE A 25 4.21 -8.14 -14.19
N ALA A 26 5.43 -7.63 -14.23
CA ALA A 26 6.12 -7.32 -15.48
C ALA A 26 6.45 -8.61 -16.22
N LEU A 27 6.15 -8.69 -17.52
CA LEU A 27 6.49 -9.85 -18.35
C LEU A 27 7.93 -9.79 -18.88
N ASP A 28 8.57 -8.63 -18.77
CA ASP A 28 9.99 -8.47 -19.05
C ASP A 28 10.84 -8.77 -17.80
N SER A 29 12.15 -8.70 -17.96
CA SER A 29 13.11 -8.91 -16.86
C SER A 29 13.52 -7.60 -16.16
N GLN A 30 12.74 -6.51 -16.31
CA GLN A 30 13.08 -5.21 -15.72
C GLN A 30 12.60 -5.10 -14.27
N ILE A 31 13.14 -4.10 -13.56
CA ILE A 31 12.77 -3.79 -12.17
C ILE A 31 12.12 -2.41 -12.08
N PRO A 32 11.09 -2.23 -11.23
CA PRO A 32 10.46 -3.24 -10.38
C PRO A 32 9.56 -4.22 -11.17
N SER A 33 9.61 -5.50 -10.82
CA SER A 33 8.83 -6.56 -11.50
C SER A 33 7.36 -6.63 -11.08
N TRP A 34 6.96 -5.86 -10.07
CA TRP A 34 5.58 -5.78 -9.60
C TRP A 34 5.14 -4.34 -9.50
N VAL A 35 3.91 -4.06 -9.92
CA VAL A 35 3.21 -2.80 -9.66
C VAL A 35 1.85 -3.08 -9.03
N ALA A 36 1.47 -2.22 -8.10
CA ALA A 36 0.17 -2.21 -7.47
C ALA A 36 -0.51 -0.89 -7.75
N LEU A 37 -1.75 -0.96 -8.23
CA LEU A 37 -2.59 0.20 -8.51
C LEU A 37 -3.85 0.10 -7.66
N TYR A 38 -4.27 1.22 -7.10
CA TYR A 38 -5.49 1.31 -6.32
C TYR A 38 -6.32 2.47 -6.86
N ASP A 39 -7.60 2.22 -7.04
CA ASP A 39 -8.56 3.28 -7.28
C ASP A 39 -8.98 3.82 -5.91
N VAL A 40 -8.68 5.10 -5.70
CA VAL A 40 -9.01 5.82 -4.47
C VAL A 40 -9.95 6.97 -4.82
N ASP A 41 -11.01 7.14 -4.04
CA ASP A 41 -12.04 8.15 -4.29
C ASP A 41 -11.51 9.60 -4.27
N ASP A 42 -10.61 9.90 -3.33
CA ASP A 42 -10.00 11.21 -3.11
C ASP A 42 -8.60 11.04 -2.49
N THR A 43 -7.62 11.80 -2.99
CA THR A 43 -6.25 11.83 -2.46
C THR A 43 -6.18 12.40 -1.04
N ALA A 44 -7.16 13.20 -0.62
CA ALA A 44 -7.30 13.66 0.77
C ALA A 44 -7.34 12.50 1.78
N THR A 45 -7.74 11.30 1.35
CA THR A 45 -7.65 10.05 2.12
C THR A 45 -6.28 9.87 2.76
N PHE A 46 -5.19 10.18 2.06
CA PHE A 46 -3.83 9.91 2.53
C PHE A 46 -3.40 10.77 3.72
N SER A 47 -4.10 11.88 3.94
CA SER A 47 -3.92 12.77 5.09
C SER A 47 -4.94 12.52 6.20
N HIS A 48 -6.02 11.78 5.91
CA HIS A 48 -7.08 11.50 6.88
C HIS A 48 -6.63 10.51 7.97
N ASN A 49 -7.12 10.70 9.19
CA ASN A 49 -6.74 9.89 10.35
C ASN A 49 -7.03 8.39 10.17
N SER A 50 -8.08 8.04 9.41
CA SER A 50 -8.40 6.64 9.10
C SER A 50 -7.28 5.92 8.31
N TYR A 51 -6.57 6.63 7.44
CA TYR A 51 -5.42 6.09 6.71
C TYR A 51 -4.13 6.20 7.52
N VAL A 52 -3.84 7.38 8.07
CA VAL A 52 -2.58 7.65 8.79
C VAL A 52 -2.39 6.71 9.98
N ARG A 53 -3.48 6.31 10.66
CA ARG A 53 -3.44 5.35 11.77
C ARG A 53 -2.88 3.98 11.37
N LEU A 54 -2.96 3.56 10.10
CA LEU A 54 -2.35 2.31 9.64
C LEU A 54 -0.83 2.35 9.83
N ARG A 55 -0.21 3.50 9.61
CA ARG A 55 1.23 3.70 9.84
C ARG A 55 1.56 3.86 11.32
N ALA A 56 0.71 4.57 12.07
CA ALA A 56 0.92 4.78 13.50
C ALA A 56 0.86 3.46 14.30
N ASN A 57 -0.02 2.55 13.90
CA ASN A 57 -0.27 1.28 14.59
C ASN A 57 0.25 0.05 13.81
N ARG A 58 1.20 0.26 12.88
CA ARG A 58 1.72 -0.82 12.04
C ARG A 58 2.37 -1.93 12.85
N SER A 59 2.24 -3.15 12.37
CA SER A 59 2.93 -4.29 12.98
C SER A 59 4.45 -4.13 12.91
N PRO A 60 5.22 -4.82 13.78
CA PRO A 60 6.67 -4.89 13.65
C PRO A 60 7.13 -5.40 12.27
N ARG A 61 6.33 -6.31 11.67
CA ARG A 61 6.60 -6.87 10.34
C ARG A 61 6.50 -5.82 9.24
N GLU A 62 5.40 -5.05 9.20
CA GLU A 62 5.22 -3.91 8.29
C GLU A 62 6.34 -2.89 8.47
N ALA A 63 6.65 -2.52 9.71
CA ALA A 63 7.71 -1.56 10.01
C ALA A 63 9.07 -2.02 9.46
N ASN A 64 9.41 -3.30 9.63
CA ASN A 64 10.67 -3.88 9.12
C ASN A 64 10.68 -4.05 7.60
N LEU A 65 9.53 -4.23 6.95
CA LEU A 65 9.44 -4.27 5.48
C LEU A 65 9.65 -2.88 4.88
N VAL A 66 8.98 -1.86 5.40
CA VAL A 66 9.12 -0.48 4.91
C VAL A 66 10.56 0.02 5.05
N LYS A 67 11.28 -0.37 6.11
CA LYS A 67 12.71 -0.04 6.30
C LYS A 67 13.64 -0.63 5.22
N ARG A 68 13.21 -1.68 4.53
CA ARG A 68 14.01 -2.38 3.50
C ARG A 68 13.70 -1.92 2.07
N LEU A 69 12.79 -0.96 1.90
CA LEU A 69 12.52 -0.37 0.60
C LEU A 69 13.76 0.39 0.13
N SER A 70 14.19 0.14 -1.10
CA SER A 70 15.31 0.86 -1.72
C SER A 70 14.93 2.32 -1.99
N ILE A 71 13.70 2.56 -2.43
CA ILE A 71 13.14 3.88 -2.69
C ILE A 71 11.71 3.90 -2.13
N LEU A 72 11.36 5.02 -1.50
CA LEU A 72 9.99 5.34 -1.11
C LEU A 72 9.73 6.80 -1.45
N ASP A 73 9.16 7.02 -2.63
CA ASP A 73 8.66 8.34 -3.03
C ASP A 73 7.17 8.46 -2.68
N ARG A 74 6.77 9.62 -2.17
CA ARG A 74 5.39 9.93 -1.83
C ARG A 74 5.06 11.29 -2.40
N GLN A 75 4.12 11.30 -3.32
CA GLN A 75 3.62 12.54 -3.89
C GLN A 75 2.32 12.88 -3.17
N THR A 76 2.26 14.10 -2.64
CA THR A 76 1.16 14.65 -1.84
C THR A 76 0.61 15.90 -2.52
#